data_AF-A0A382QGS3-F1
#
_entry.id   AF-A0A382QGS3-F1
#
_cell.length_a   1.000
_cell.length_b   1.000
_cell.length_c   1.000
_cell.angle_alpha   90.00
_cell.angle_beta   90.00
_cell.angle_gamma   90.00
#
_symmetry.space_group_name_H-M   'P 1'
#
loop_
_entity.id
_entity.type
_entity.pdbx_description
1 polymer ?
#
loop_
_entity_poly.entity_id
_entity_poly.type
_entity_poly.pdbx_seq_one_letter_code
_entity_poly.pdbx_strand_id
1 'polypeptide(L)'
;VEIIEISDVPDDQGGKVFVMFTKNQFDNTSPNRTETYYVQLYEDDFWITVGSTPALNDSIYQVLALTLADSTSENDGMTEFRVVASMDEGTWFSESAWGYSVDNIAPAIPTNVLLAYSGDMVVLTWDLPVDEDFQYFSVYRNGELADYTVEPEFVEIQSGAEYYVTATDANGNESEPSDTASGYSVDVANLLGWNLVGLPVYVSDNLQLSVFPESIDMTLFSFDNAYVLESSLTAGTGYWLRFEEAGSTTITGTPINALTLSLNADWNLISGITEAVSVYAIDDPDGIIIENTLFGFTDAYFVTEELLPAEGYWIRTFEAGDITLTSDATAR
;
A
#
# COMPACT_ATOMS: atom_id res chain seq x y z
N VAL A 1 -36.01 12.39 -37.88
CA VAL A 1 -35.25 12.37 -36.62
C VAL A 1 -34.77 10.95 -36.44
N GLU A 2 -33.49 10.77 -36.22
CA GLU A 2 -32.83 9.47 -36.16
C GLU A 2 -31.66 9.58 -35.17
N ILE A 3 -31.54 8.61 -34.26
CA ILE A 3 -30.39 8.52 -33.36
C ILE A 3 -29.17 8.09 -34.18
N ILE A 4 -28.08 8.84 -34.05
CA ILE A 4 -26.81 8.59 -34.70
C ILE A 4 -25.92 7.75 -33.79
N GLU A 5 -25.85 8.12 -32.51
CA GLU A 5 -24.94 7.56 -31.53
C GLU A 5 -25.48 7.79 -30.12
N ILE A 6 -25.24 6.83 -29.23
CA ILE A 6 -25.38 6.98 -27.79
C ILE A 6 -24.01 6.63 -27.22
N SER A 7 -23.35 7.60 -26.61
CA SER A 7 -21.99 7.45 -26.08
C SER A 7 -21.92 7.84 -24.61
N ASP A 8 -21.08 7.12 -23.88
CA ASP A 8 -20.76 7.38 -22.48
C ASP A 8 -20.18 8.80 -22.28
N VAL A 9 -20.40 9.36 -21.11
CA VAL A 9 -19.81 10.65 -20.73
C VAL A 9 -18.42 10.36 -20.15
N PRO A 10 -17.34 10.88 -20.75
CA PRO A 10 -16.01 10.56 -20.26
C PRO A 10 -15.74 11.23 -18.91
N ASP A 11 -14.93 10.56 -18.09
CA ASP A 11 -14.42 11.07 -16.82
C ASP A 11 -15.57 11.51 -15.89
N ASP A 12 -16.61 10.68 -15.76
CA ASP A 12 -17.69 10.86 -14.80
C ASP A 12 -17.98 9.59 -13.99
N GLN A 13 -18.91 9.70 -13.04
CA GLN A 13 -19.31 8.60 -12.16
C GLN A 13 -20.45 7.77 -12.75
N GLY A 14 -20.51 7.73 -14.08
CA GLY A 14 -21.57 7.07 -14.81
C GLY A 14 -22.94 7.73 -14.65
N GLY A 15 -23.96 6.91 -14.88
CA GLY A 15 -25.37 7.26 -14.85
C GLY A 15 -25.83 8.12 -16.03
N LYS A 16 -24.96 8.44 -17.00
CA LYS A 16 -25.26 9.41 -18.07
C LYS A 16 -24.63 9.06 -19.41
N VAL A 17 -25.33 9.45 -20.48
CA VAL A 17 -24.88 9.32 -21.86
C VAL A 17 -25.18 10.58 -22.66
N PHE A 18 -24.39 10.82 -23.70
CA PHE A 18 -24.73 11.71 -24.79
C PHE A 18 -25.57 10.98 -25.83
N VAL A 19 -26.82 11.42 -26.02
CA VAL A 19 -27.68 10.94 -27.12
C VAL A 19 -27.57 11.93 -28.29
N MET A 20 -26.95 11.49 -29.38
CA MET A 20 -26.75 12.28 -30.60
C MET A 20 -27.74 11.88 -31.68
N PHE A 21 -28.38 12.85 -32.34
CA PHE A 21 -29.42 12.58 -33.34
C PHE A 21 -29.51 13.65 -34.43
N THR A 22 -30.06 13.26 -35.58
CA THR A 22 -30.32 14.16 -36.72
C THR A 22 -31.59 14.99 -36.50
N LYS A 23 -31.60 16.21 -37.04
CA LYS A 23 -32.79 17.06 -37.02
C LYS A 23 -33.99 16.46 -37.75
N ASN A 24 -35.19 16.93 -37.40
CA ASN A 24 -36.39 16.71 -38.18
C ASN A 24 -36.39 17.61 -39.43
N GLN A 25 -37.03 17.17 -40.51
CA GLN A 25 -37.15 17.96 -41.75
C GLN A 25 -37.90 19.29 -41.58
N PHE A 26 -38.77 19.39 -40.56
CA PHE A 26 -39.56 20.59 -40.29
C PHE A 26 -38.86 21.61 -39.38
N ASP A 27 -37.73 21.23 -38.80
CA ASP A 27 -36.92 22.10 -37.94
C ASP A 27 -36.31 23.26 -38.75
N ASN A 28 -36.66 24.49 -38.36
CA ASN A 28 -36.24 25.72 -39.03
C ASN A 28 -36.20 26.93 -38.07
N THR A 29 -35.68 28.06 -38.53
CA THR A 29 -35.42 29.25 -37.70
C THR A 29 -36.55 30.28 -37.67
N SER A 30 -37.80 29.90 -37.95
CA SER A 30 -38.91 30.85 -37.99
C SER A 30 -39.18 31.48 -36.60
N PRO A 31 -39.36 32.81 -36.50
CA PRO A 31 -39.24 33.55 -35.23
C PRO A 31 -40.40 33.42 -34.23
N ASN A 32 -41.32 32.46 -34.37
CA ASN A 32 -42.48 32.28 -33.47
C ASN A 32 -42.79 30.82 -33.15
N ARG A 33 -41.78 29.95 -33.21
CA ARG A 33 -41.95 28.51 -33.00
C ARG A 33 -41.38 28.10 -31.65
N THR A 34 -42.09 27.24 -30.94
CA THR A 34 -41.64 26.65 -29.65
C THR A 34 -41.50 25.15 -29.81
N GLU A 35 -40.58 24.76 -30.69
CA GLU A 35 -40.34 23.38 -31.05
C GLU A 35 -39.23 22.80 -30.19
N THR A 36 -39.33 21.51 -29.89
CA THR A 36 -38.46 20.88 -28.90
C THR A 36 -38.26 19.42 -29.26
N TYR A 37 -37.02 18.96 -29.08
CA TYR A 37 -36.69 17.55 -29.04
C TYR A 37 -36.69 17.07 -27.60
N TYR A 38 -37.29 15.92 -27.35
CA TYR A 38 -37.22 15.21 -26.07
C TYR A 38 -36.45 13.91 -26.27
N VAL A 39 -35.57 13.59 -25.33
CA VAL A 39 -34.97 12.25 -25.20
C VAL A 39 -35.76 11.51 -24.15
N GLN A 40 -36.16 10.29 -24.47
CA GLN A 40 -36.88 9.40 -23.56
C GLN A 40 -36.11 8.10 -23.39
N LEU A 41 -36.10 7.57 -22.17
CA LEU A 41 -35.69 6.19 -21.89
C LEU A 41 -36.91 5.27 -21.73
N TYR A 42 -36.74 3.97 -21.95
CA TYR A 42 -37.77 2.96 -21.74
C TYR A 42 -37.54 2.18 -20.44
N GLU A 43 -38.56 2.16 -19.57
CA GLU A 43 -38.55 1.44 -18.30
C GLU A 43 -39.98 1.01 -17.93
N ASP A 44 -40.17 -0.23 -17.48
CA ASP A 44 -41.46 -0.77 -17.00
C ASP A 44 -42.67 -0.52 -17.93
N ASP A 45 -42.48 -0.70 -19.24
CA ASP A 45 -43.48 -0.43 -20.29
C ASP A 45 -43.85 1.05 -20.51
N PHE A 46 -43.07 1.98 -19.95
CA PHE A 46 -43.24 3.42 -20.13
C PHE A 46 -42.03 4.07 -20.77
N TRP A 47 -42.30 5.14 -21.52
CA TRP A 47 -41.27 6.05 -22.01
C TRP A 47 -41.19 7.28 -21.10
N ILE A 48 -40.06 7.45 -20.43
CA ILE A 48 -39.82 8.50 -19.45
C ILE A 48 -38.92 9.57 -20.09
N THR A 49 -39.36 10.83 -20.08
CA THR A 49 -38.54 11.94 -20.61
C THR A 49 -37.39 12.27 -19.66
N VAL A 50 -36.16 12.17 -20.17
CA VAL A 50 -34.91 12.36 -19.40
C VAL A 50 -34.04 13.52 -19.89
N GLY A 51 -34.37 14.11 -21.04
CA GLY A 51 -33.69 15.28 -21.55
C GLY A 51 -34.51 16.02 -22.60
N SER A 52 -34.18 17.27 -22.84
CA SER A 52 -34.81 18.05 -23.91
C SER A 52 -33.90 19.17 -24.41
N THR A 53 -34.07 19.54 -25.67
CA THR A 53 -33.38 20.69 -26.27
C THR A 53 -34.31 21.41 -27.26
N PRO A 54 -34.30 22.76 -27.32
CA PRO A 54 -35.07 23.48 -28.32
C PRO A 54 -34.63 23.09 -29.74
N ALA A 55 -35.55 23.13 -30.70
CA ALA A 55 -35.21 22.96 -32.11
C ALA A 55 -34.63 24.29 -32.66
N LEU A 56 -33.33 24.30 -32.93
CA LEU A 56 -32.53 25.46 -33.32
C LEU A 56 -32.09 25.42 -34.80
N ASN A 57 -32.57 24.45 -35.58
CA ASN A 57 -32.17 24.13 -36.94
C ASN A 57 -30.69 23.68 -37.11
N ASP A 58 -30.09 23.13 -36.06
CA ASP A 58 -28.78 22.48 -36.14
C ASP A 58 -28.87 21.16 -36.92
N SER A 59 -27.80 20.76 -37.61
CA SER A 59 -27.81 19.50 -38.38
C SER A 59 -27.83 18.27 -37.48
N ILE A 60 -27.19 18.38 -36.31
CA ILE A 60 -27.05 17.33 -35.30
C ILE A 60 -27.31 17.97 -33.95
N TYR A 61 -28.07 17.28 -33.12
CA TYR A 61 -28.29 17.63 -31.73
C TYR A 61 -27.62 16.60 -30.83
N GLN A 62 -27.25 17.04 -29.64
CA GLN A 62 -26.74 16.21 -28.56
C GLN A 62 -27.47 16.59 -27.28
N VAL A 63 -27.95 15.59 -26.55
CA VAL A 63 -28.62 15.77 -25.25
C VAL A 63 -27.97 14.83 -24.25
N LEU A 64 -27.58 15.38 -23.11
CA LEU A 64 -27.17 14.60 -21.93
C LEU A 64 -28.41 13.95 -21.32
N ALA A 65 -28.41 12.64 -21.15
CA ALA A 65 -29.53 11.86 -20.63
C ALA A 65 -29.04 10.89 -19.54
N LEU A 66 -29.88 10.63 -18.54
CA LEU A 66 -29.60 9.63 -17.51
C LEU A 66 -29.77 8.20 -18.09
N THR A 67 -29.01 7.24 -17.57
CA THR A 67 -29.17 5.79 -17.77
C THR A 67 -29.85 5.16 -16.54
N LEU A 68 -30.30 3.90 -16.67
CA LEU A 68 -30.91 3.15 -15.56
C LEU A 68 -29.88 2.55 -14.61
N ALA A 69 -28.70 2.21 -15.14
CA ALA A 69 -27.58 1.64 -14.42
C ALA A 69 -26.30 1.83 -15.23
N ASP A 70 -25.16 1.73 -14.57
CA ASP A 70 -23.86 1.65 -15.22
C ASP A 70 -23.55 0.25 -15.71
N SER A 71 -22.75 0.20 -16.77
CA SER A 71 -22.11 -1.03 -17.21
C SER A 71 -20.99 -1.37 -16.24
N THR A 72 -20.99 -2.63 -15.80
CA THR A 72 -20.02 -3.22 -14.88
C THR A 72 -19.53 -4.54 -15.47
N SER A 73 -18.60 -5.21 -14.78
CA SER A 73 -18.17 -6.56 -15.18
C SER A 73 -19.29 -7.61 -15.08
N GLU A 74 -20.35 -7.37 -14.30
CA GLU A 74 -21.45 -8.31 -14.08
C GLU A 74 -22.72 -7.99 -14.88
N ASN A 75 -22.90 -6.75 -15.33
CA ASN A 75 -24.10 -6.28 -16.02
C ASN A 75 -23.75 -5.23 -17.08
N ASP A 76 -24.25 -5.41 -18.31
CA ASP A 76 -23.99 -4.50 -19.44
C ASP A 76 -24.59 -3.08 -19.26
N GLY A 77 -25.47 -2.86 -18.28
CA GLY A 77 -26.01 -1.51 -17.97
C GLY A 77 -26.86 -0.88 -19.10
N MET A 78 -27.31 -1.69 -20.07
CA MET A 78 -27.95 -1.17 -21.27
C MET A 78 -29.28 -0.48 -20.98
N THR A 79 -29.40 0.77 -21.44
CA THR A 79 -30.62 1.59 -21.39
C THR A 79 -31.11 1.86 -22.81
N GLU A 80 -32.40 1.66 -23.05
CA GLU A 80 -33.05 1.93 -24.35
C GLU A 80 -33.55 3.36 -24.42
N PHE A 81 -33.21 4.07 -25.49
CA PHE A 81 -33.58 5.46 -25.72
C PHE A 81 -34.34 5.64 -27.03
N ARG A 82 -35.17 6.71 -27.09
CA ARG A 82 -35.70 7.26 -28.33
C ARG A 82 -35.75 8.78 -28.28
N VAL A 83 -35.84 9.41 -29.45
CA VAL A 83 -36.00 10.86 -29.59
C VAL A 83 -37.41 11.18 -30.09
N VAL A 84 -38.04 12.16 -29.45
CA VAL A 84 -39.34 12.73 -29.84
C VAL A 84 -39.13 14.14 -30.37
N ALA A 85 -39.36 14.35 -31.66
CA ALA A 85 -39.40 15.67 -32.27
C ALA A 85 -40.83 16.23 -32.16
N SER A 86 -41.03 17.21 -31.28
CA SER A 86 -42.30 17.93 -31.15
C SER A 86 -42.22 19.25 -31.91
N MET A 87 -42.86 19.29 -33.08
CA MET A 87 -42.86 20.43 -33.99
C MET A 87 -44.29 20.98 -34.14
N ASP A 88 -44.44 22.17 -34.71
CA ASP A 88 -45.76 22.75 -34.98
C ASP A 88 -46.55 21.92 -36.02
N GLU A 89 -45.86 21.23 -36.94
CA GLU A 89 -46.49 20.35 -37.93
C GLU A 89 -46.88 18.98 -37.35
N GLY A 90 -46.42 18.61 -36.15
CA GLY A 90 -46.75 17.34 -35.52
C GLY A 90 -45.66 16.76 -34.63
N THR A 91 -45.77 15.46 -34.36
CA THR A 91 -44.83 14.72 -33.49
C THR A 91 -44.23 13.55 -34.25
N TRP A 92 -42.92 13.40 -34.19
CA TRP A 92 -42.19 12.27 -34.80
C TRP A 92 -41.32 11.58 -33.75
N PHE A 93 -41.28 10.26 -33.83
CA PHE A 93 -40.45 9.40 -33.00
C PHE A 93 -39.31 8.83 -33.84
N SER A 94 -38.10 8.76 -33.29
CA SER A 94 -37.06 7.91 -33.86
C SER A 94 -37.38 6.43 -33.60
N GLU A 95 -36.73 5.54 -34.35
CA GLU A 95 -36.51 4.18 -33.85
C GLU A 95 -35.74 4.24 -32.52
N SER A 96 -35.92 3.25 -31.66
CA SER A 96 -35.16 3.17 -30.42
C SER A 96 -33.73 2.69 -30.68
N ALA A 97 -32.83 3.06 -29.77
CA ALA A 97 -31.44 2.61 -29.77
C ALA A 97 -30.99 2.38 -28.33
N TRP A 98 -30.02 1.49 -28.15
CA TRP A 98 -29.48 1.14 -26.84
C TRP A 98 -28.13 1.79 -26.61
N GLY A 99 -27.86 2.23 -25.39
CA GLY A 99 -26.55 2.68 -24.93
C GLY A 99 -26.37 2.42 -23.44
N TYR A 100 -25.17 2.63 -22.93
CA TYR A 100 -24.81 2.41 -21.54
C TYR A 100 -23.86 3.51 -21.08
N SER A 101 -23.83 3.75 -19.78
CA SER A 101 -22.82 4.59 -19.12
C SER A 101 -21.81 3.72 -18.39
N VAL A 102 -20.63 4.26 -18.10
CA VAL A 102 -19.61 3.61 -17.30
C VAL A 102 -19.11 4.62 -16.28
N ASP A 103 -19.00 4.22 -15.01
CA ASP A 103 -18.23 5.00 -14.05
C ASP A 103 -16.75 4.92 -14.42
N ASN A 104 -16.14 6.04 -14.79
CA ASN A 104 -14.73 6.11 -15.18
C ASN A 104 -13.85 6.71 -14.08
N ILE A 105 -14.40 7.09 -12.94
CA ILE A 105 -13.68 7.75 -11.87
C ILE A 105 -13.46 6.76 -10.75
N ALA A 106 -12.19 6.46 -10.50
CA ALA A 106 -11.81 5.71 -9.30
C ALA A 106 -11.94 6.58 -8.03
N PRO A 107 -12.14 5.97 -6.86
CA PRO A 107 -12.09 6.66 -5.58
C PRO A 107 -10.80 7.43 -5.36
N ALA A 108 -10.86 8.39 -4.42
CA ALA A 108 -9.68 9.05 -3.91
C ALA A 108 -8.69 8.04 -3.32
N ILE A 109 -7.42 8.28 -3.62
CA ILE A 109 -6.30 7.49 -3.09
C ILE A 109 -6.30 7.60 -1.56
N PRO A 110 -6.23 6.48 -0.81
CA PRO A 110 -6.04 6.51 0.64
C PRO A 110 -4.79 7.32 1.02
N THR A 111 -4.91 8.20 2.01
CA THR A 111 -3.79 9.06 2.46
C THR A 111 -3.45 8.82 3.92
N ASN A 112 -2.30 9.35 4.36
CA ASN A 112 -1.82 9.21 5.74
C ASN A 112 -1.73 7.74 6.18
N VAL A 113 -1.23 6.87 5.30
CA VAL A 113 -0.97 5.47 5.63
C VAL A 113 0.17 5.43 6.65
N LEU A 114 -0.17 5.02 7.87
CA LEU A 114 0.74 4.92 9.00
C LEU A 114 0.86 3.47 9.42
N LEU A 115 2.10 3.03 9.58
CA LEU A 115 2.44 1.72 10.10
C LEU A 115 2.94 1.87 11.53
N ALA A 116 2.27 1.20 12.46
CA ALA A 116 2.64 1.12 13.86
C ALA A 116 2.83 -0.33 14.29
N TYR A 117 3.63 -0.54 15.34
CA TYR A 117 3.88 -1.85 15.92
C TYR A 117 3.36 -1.89 17.36
N SER A 118 2.59 -2.92 17.70
CA SER A 118 2.05 -3.14 19.04
C SER A 118 2.33 -4.58 19.47
N GLY A 119 3.45 -4.78 20.17
CA GLY A 119 3.99 -6.12 20.43
C GLY A 119 4.41 -6.77 19.11
N ASP A 120 3.93 -7.99 18.86
CA ASP A 120 4.18 -8.73 17.61
C ASP A 120 3.23 -8.36 16.47
N MET A 121 2.30 -7.42 16.70
CA MET A 121 1.31 -6.99 15.71
C MET A 121 1.78 -5.76 14.94
N VAL A 122 1.51 -5.75 13.64
CA VAL A 122 1.48 -4.58 12.78
C VAL A 122 0.07 -4.03 12.77
N VAL A 123 -0.05 -2.73 13.00
CA VAL A 123 -1.28 -1.97 12.89
C VAL A 123 -1.07 -0.94 11.81
N LEU A 124 -1.79 -1.08 10.72
CA LEU A 124 -1.84 -0.13 9.61
C LEU A 124 -3.11 0.72 9.76
N THR A 125 -2.99 2.03 9.68
CA THR A 125 -4.13 2.97 9.71
C THR A 125 -3.99 4.00 8.61
N TRP A 126 -5.10 4.46 8.06
CA TRP A 126 -5.11 5.50 7.03
C TRP A 126 -6.35 6.40 7.16
N ASP A 127 -6.42 7.46 6.36
CA ASP A 127 -7.61 8.30 6.27
C ASP A 127 -8.65 7.66 5.31
N LEU A 128 -9.93 7.72 5.69
CA LEU A 128 -11.03 7.31 4.82
C LEU A 128 -11.05 8.14 3.53
N PRO A 129 -11.43 7.55 2.37
CA PRO A 129 -11.69 8.30 1.17
C PRO A 129 -12.90 9.20 1.39
N VAL A 130 -13.01 10.23 0.54
CA VAL A 130 -14.05 11.25 0.64
C VAL A 130 -15.27 10.89 -0.23
N ASP A 131 -15.15 9.85 -1.06
CA ASP A 131 -16.11 9.52 -2.10
C ASP A 131 -17.32 8.74 -1.56
N GLU A 132 -18.52 9.12 -2.02
CA GLU A 132 -19.80 8.61 -1.50
C GLU A 132 -20.08 7.16 -1.92
N ASP A 133 -19.45 6.71 -2.99
CA ASP A 133 -19.58 5.41 -3.64
C ASP A 133 -18.50 4.40 -3.19
N PHE A 134 -17.64 4.78 -2.23
CA PHE A 134 -16.64 3.89 -1.64
C PHE A 134 -17.26 2.58 -1.14
N GLN A 135 -16.62 1.46 -1.49
CA GLN A 135 -17.09 0.11 -1.14
C GLN A 135 -16.12 -0.62 -0.19
N TYR A 136 -14.83 -0.69 -0.52
CA TYR A 136 -13.81 -1.36 0.31
C TYR A 136 -12.38 -0.91 -0.02
N PHE A 137 -11.45 -1.23 0.87
CA PHE A 137 -10.01 -1.12 0.68
C PHE A 137 -9.39 -2.47 0.32
N SER A 138 -8.37 -2.45 -0.53
CA SER A 138 -7.46 -3.58 -0.74
C SER A 138 -6.13 -3.25 -0.06
N VAL A 139 -5.70 -4.10 0.86
CA VAL A 139 -4.41 -3.94 1.56
C VAL A 139 -3.38 -4.83 0.87
N TYR A 140 -2.29 -4.23 0.42
CA TYR A 140 -1.18 -4.93 -0.20
C TYR A 140 0.02 -4.96 0.73
N ARG A 141 0.76 -6.07 0.64
CA ARG A 141 1.95 -6.34 1.44
C ARG A 141 3.04 -6.90 0.54
N ASN A 142 4.20 -6.26 0.51
CA ASN A 142 5.33 -6.62 -0.35
C ASN A 142 4.93 -6.79 -1.83
N GLY A 143 3.95 -6.02 -2.29
CA GLY A 143 3.42 -6.08 -3.65
C GLY A 143 2.35 -7.15 -3.91
N GLU A 144 2.00 -7.99 -2.95
CA GLU A 144 0.92 -8.98 -3.05
C GLU A 144 -0.31 -8.55 -2.25
N LEU A 145 -1.51 -8.92 -2.71
CA LEU A 145 -2.75 -8.67 -1.96
C LEU A 145 -2.73 -9.45 -0.64
N ALA A 146 -2.84 -8.74 0.47
CA ALA A 146 -2.91 -9.32 1.81
C ALA A 146 -4.36 -9.59 2.24
N ASP A 147 -5.23 -8.58 2.17
CA ASP A 147 -6.64 -8.69 2.58
C ASP A 147 -7.50 -7.54 2.01
N TYR A 148 -8.81 -7.63 2.23
CA TYR A 148 -9.77 -6.55 2.01
C TYR A 148 -10.39 -6.09 3.34
N THR A 149 -10.69 -4.79 3.46
CA THR A 149 -11.36 -4.24 4.65
C THR A 149 -12.28 -3.08 4.28
N VAL A 150 -13.31 -2.83 5.08
CA VAL A 150 -14.17 -1.64 4.97
C VAL A 150 -13.82 -0.58 6.01
N GLU A 151 -12.98 -0.94 6.98
CA GLU A 151 -12.49 -0.03 8.02
C GLU A 151 -11.13 0.52 7.57
N PRO A 152 -10.78 1.76 7.95
CA PRO A 152 -9.50 2.38 7.61
C PRO A 152 -8.34 1.88 8.50
N GLU A 153 -8.37 0.59 8.81
CA GLU A 153 -7.46 -0.09 9.72
C GLU A 153 -7.25 -1.53 9.26
N PHE A 154 -6.02 -2.02 9.38
CA PHE A 154 -5.65 -3.41 9.17
C PHE A 154 -4.65 -3.85 10.25
N VAL A 155 -4.84 -5.06 10.79
CA VAL A 155 -3.99 -5.61 11.85
C VAL A 155 -3.55 -7.02 11.48
N GLU A 156 -2.24 -7.28 11.59
CA GLU A 156 -1.67 -8.60 11.31
C GLU A 156 -0.45 -8.90 12.19
N ILE A 157 -0.09 -10.18 12.32
CA ILE A 157 1.16 -10.64 12.95
C ILE A 157 2.16 -10.96 11.84
N GLN A 158 2.85 -9.94 11.32
CA GLN A 158 3.94 -10.14 10.36
C GLN A 158 4.96 -9.00 10.35
N SER A 159 6.25 -9.34 10.43
CA SER A 159 7.31 -8.35 10.52
C SER A 159 7.95 -7.96 9.18
N GLY A 160 8.43 -6.73 9.12
CA GLY A 160 9.34 -6.24 8.06
C GLY A 160 8.79 -6.32 6.64
N ALA A 161 7.49 -6.02 6.50
CA ALA A 161 6.84 -5.88 5.23
C ALA A 161 6.53 -4.41 4.92
N GLU A 162 6.44 -4.11 3.63
CA GLU A 162 5.98 -2.82 3.12
C GLU A 162 4.50 -2.93 2.75
N TYR A 163 3.73 -1.90 3.10
CA TYR A 163 2.29 -1.87 2.87
C TYR A 163 1.87 -0.67 2.05
N TYR A 164 0.87 -0.87 1.21
CA TYR A 164 0.11 0.21 0.59
C TYR A 164 -1.36 -0.22 0.47
N VAL A 165 -2.24 0.75 0.28
CA VAL A 165 -3.68 0.53 0.25
C VAL A 165 -4.27 1.21 -0.98
N THR A 166 -5.23 0.54 -1.62
CA THR A 166 -6.11 1.12 -2.65
C THR A 166 -7.55 1.16 -2.14
N ALA A 167 -8.37 2.02 -2.73
CA ALA A 167 -9.81 2.05 -2.48
C ALA A 167 -10.57 1.62 -3.74
N THR A 168 -11.68 0.91 -3.57
CA THR A 168 -12.56 0.48 -4.65
C THR A 168 -13.99 0.98 -4.40
N ASP A 169 -14.65 1.51 -5.42
CA ASP A 169 -16.06 1.94 -5.37
C ASP A 169 -17.04 0.78 -5.62
N ALA A 170 -18.33 1.10 -5.56
CA ALA A 170 -19.44 0.18 -5.83
C ALA A 170 -19.52 -0.29 -7.30
N ASN A 171 -18.87 0.44 -8.21
CA ASN A 171 -18.85 0.19 -9.65
C ASN A 171 -17.62 -0.64 -10.08
N GLY A 172 -16.67 -0.85 -9.17
CA GLY A 172 -15.48 -1.67 -9.34
C GLY A 172 -14.25 -0.91 -9.82
N ASN A 173 -14.25 0.44 -9.81
CA ASN A 173 -13.04 1.19 -10.12
C ASN A 173 -12.13 1.22 -8.89
N GLU A 174 -10.86 0.95 -9.13
CA GLU A 174 -9.83 0.93 -8.08
C GLU A 174 -8.93 2.15 -8.21
N SER A 175 -8.65 2.81 -7.08
CA SER A 175 -7.75 3.96 -7.01
C SER A 175 -6.32 3.56 -7.36
N GLU A 176 -5.50 4.56 -7.67
CA GLU A 176 -4.04 4.35 -7.61
C GLU A 176 -3.61 3.98 -6.17
N PRO A 177 -2.47 3.30 -6.01
CA PRO A 177 -1.91 2.98 -4.69
C PRO A 177 -1.64 4.21 -3.83
N SER A 178 -1.86 4.10 -2.53
CA SER A 178 -1.35 5.05 -1.54
C SER A 178 0.18 5.15 -1.57
N ASP A 179 0.71 6.14 -0.85
CA ASP A 179 2.11 6.10 -0.44
C ASP A 179 2.40 4.81 0.35
N THR A 180 3.58 4.23 0.13
CA THR A 180 4.03 3.02 0.84
C THR A 180 4.37 3.36 2.28
N ALA A 181 3.79 2.62 3.22
CA ALA A 181 4.21 2.59 4.61
C ALA A 181 5.19 1.43 4.82
N SER A 182 6.44 1.77 5.10
CA SER A 182 7.51 0.81 5.37
C SER A 182 7.83 0.75 6.86
N GLY A 183 8.43 -0.36 7.28
CA GLY A 183 8.92 -0.55 8.65
C GLY A 183 10.06 0.40 9.04
N TYR A 184 10.58 0.23 10.25
CA TYR A 184 11.73 0.99 10.72
C TYR A 184 12.98 0.62 9.93
N SER A 185 13.72 1.62 9.45
CA SER A 185 14.94 1.42 8.67
C SER A 185 16.19 1.82 9.47
N VAL A 186 17.21 0.97 9.39
CA VAL A 186 18.54 1.22 9.97
C VAL A 186 19.56 1.23 8.84
N ASP A 187 20.29 2.33 8.70
CA ASP A 187 21.44 2.42 7.80
C ASP A 187 22.69 1.91 8.48
N VAL A 188 23.33 0.91 7.86
CA VAL A 188 24.50 0.22 8.39
C VAL A 188 25.68 0.51 7.48
N ALA A 189 26.78 0.98 8.05
CA ALA A 189 28.03 1.14 7.32
C ALA A 189 28.76 -0.21 7.26
N ASN A 190 29.20 -0.59 6.06
CA ASN A 190 29.99 -1.79 5.83
C ASN A 190 31.44 -1.38 5.54
N LEU A 191 32.38 -1.92 6.30
CA LEU A 191 33.81 -1.71 6.06
C LEU A 191 34.35 -2.75 5.08
N LEU A 192 35.43 -2.40 4.37
CA LEU A 192 36.20 -3.34 3.58
C LEU A 192 36.69 -4.49 4.48
N GLY A 193 36.44 -5.74 4.09
CA GLY A 193 36.88 -6.91 4.84
C GLY A 193 35.87 -7.38 5.87
N TRP A 194 36.35 -7.79 7.04
CA TRP A 194 35.52 -8.44 8.07
C TRP A 194 34.85 -7.42 8.97
N ASN A 195 33.54 -7.58 9.17
CA ASN A 195 32.71 -6.74 10.01
C ASN A 195 32.00 -7.62 11.05
N LEU A 196 31.73 -7.05 12.22
CA LEU A 196 30.80 -7.61 13.17
C LEU A 196 29.42 -7.01 12.95
N VAL A 197 28.48 -7.83 12.51
CA VAL A 197 27.13 -7.40 12.14
C VAL A 197 26.07 -8.12 12.94
N GLY A 198 24.86 -7.58 12.92
CA GLY A 198 23.68 -8.13 13.57
C GLY A 198 22.40 -7.75 12.85
N LEU A 199 21.29 -8.23 13.39
CA LEU A 199 19.96 -7.97 12.84
C LEU A 199 19.16 -7.07 13.80
N PRO A 200 19.06 -5.74 13.53
CA PRO A 200 18.45 -4.78 14.46
C PRO A 200 16.92 -4.76 14.44
N VAL A 201 16.31 -5.35 13.42
CA VAL A 201 14.87 -5.34 13.15
C VAL A 201 14.45 -6.72 12.66
N TYR A 202 13.22 -7.17 12.92
CA TYR A 202 12.71 -8.38 12.28
C TYR A 202 12.41 -8.11 10.81
N VAL A 203 13.16 -8.76 9.93
CA VAL A 203 13.01 -8.68 8.46
C VAL A 203 12.10 -9.79 7.95
N SER A 204 11.50 -9.59 6.78
CA SER A 204 10.66 -10.59 6.12
C SER A 204 11.46 -11.75 5.51
N ASP A 205 12.67 -11.47 5.01
CA ASP A 205 13.65 -12.47 4.55
C ASP A 205 14.99 -12.23 5.25
N ASN A 206 15.39 -13.20 6.07
CA ASN A 206 16.59 -13.12 6.90
C ASN A 206 17.82 -13.79 6.28
N LEU A 207 17.78 -14.21 5.02
CA LEU A 207 18.94 -14.76 4.32
C LEU A 207 20.07 -13.72 4.20
N GLN A 208 21.33 -14.19 4.26
CA GLN A 208 22.52 -13.33 4.22
C GLN A 208 22.46 -12.31 3.08
N LEU A 209 22.23 -12.78 1.85
CA LEU A 209 22.25 -11.93 0.65
C LEU A 209 20.96 -11.13 0.47
N SER A 210 19.89 -11.46 1.19
CA SER A 210 18.67 -10.64 1.23
C SER A 210 18.86 -9.44 2.17
N VAL A 211 19.52 -9.65 3.32
CA VAL A 211 19.80 -8.59 4.29
C VAL A 211 21.02 -7.75 3.91
N PHE A 212 22.12 -8.38 3.48
CA PHE A 212 23.38 -7.73 3.10
C PHE A 212 23.79 -8.13 1.66
N PRO A 213 23.18 -7.52 0.63
CA PRO A 213 23.39 -7.92 -0.78
C PRO A 213 24.83 -7.79 -1.27
N GLU A 214 25.60 -6.84 -0.72
CA GLU A 214 26.99 -6.56 -1.10
C GLU A 214 28.01 -7.41 -0.31
N SER A 215 27.54 -8.29 0.57
CA SER A 215 28.43 -9.20 1.30
C SER A 215 28.91 -10.35 0.43
N ILE A 216 30.07 -10.92 0.78
CA ILE A 216 30.60 -12.11 0.11
C ILE A 216 29.79 -13.31 0.57
N ASP A 217 29.17 -14.02 -0.38
CA ASP A 217 28.43 -15.25 -0.11
C ASP A 217 29.28 -16.28 0.68
N MET A 218 28.62 -17.06 1.54
CA MET A 218 29.24 -18.03 2.45
C MET A 218 30.31 -17.44 3.38
N THR A 219 30.09 -16.21 3.88
CA THR A 219 30.96 -15.58 4.88
C THR A 219 30.25 -15.15 6.16
N LEU A 220 28.96 -15.51 6.33
CA LEU A 220 28.22 -15.28 7.56
C LEU A 220 28.59 -16.33 8.61
N PHE A 221 29.35 -15.94 9.64
CA PHE A 221 29.77 -16.84 10.71
C PHE A 221 29.25 -16.39 12.08
N SER A 222 28.45 -17.22 12.72
CA SER A 222 28.11 -17.09 14.15
C SER A 222 29.20 -17.74 15.03
N PHE A 223 29.08 -17.61 16.35
CA PHE A 223 29.99 -18.26 17.30
C PHE A 223 29.23 -19.06 18.36
N ASP A 224 29.51 -20.37 18.41
CA ASP A 224 29.09 -21.28 19.48
C ASP A 224 30.25 -22.22 19.81
N ASN A 225 31.13 -21.77 20.71
CA ASN A 225 32.44 -22.38 21.06
C ASN A 225 33.46 -22.48 19.90
N ALA A 226 32.99 -22.46 18.67
CA ALA A 226 33.72 -22.36 17.42
C ALA A 226 32.88 -21.56 16.42
N TYR A 227 33.50 -21.12 15.33
CA TYR A 227 32.77 -20.46 14.25
C TYR A 227 31.88 -21.44 13.51
N VAL A 228 30.62 -21.06 13.33
CA VAL A 228 29.62 -21.84 12.60
C VAL A 228 29.21 -21.03 11.37
N LEU A 229 29.27 -21.66 10.19
CA LEU A 229 28.80 -21.02 8.95
C LEU A 229 27.27 -21.06 8.93
N GLU A 230 26.66 -19.92 8.70
CA GLU A 230 25.21 -19.72 8.68
C GLU A 230 24.77 -19.22 7.30
N SER A 231 23.49 -19.38 7.00
CA SER A 231 22.88 -18.86 5.75
C SER A 231 21.90 -17.71 6.01
N SER A 232 21.50 -17.51 7.26
CA SER A 232 20.46 -16.58 7.68
C SER A 232 20.78 -15.95 9.03
N LEU A 233 20.32 -14.73 9.24
CA LEU A 233 20.50 -13.99 10.48
C LEU A 233 19.35 -14.24 11.46
N THR A 234 19.70 -14.30 12.73
CA THR A 234 18.77 -14.33 13.85
C THR A 234 19.00 -13.08 14.70
N ALA A 235 17.91 -12.39 15.07
CA ALA A 235 17.98 -11.23 15.95
C ALA A 235 18.70 -11.57 17.27
N GLY A 236 19.58 -10.67 17.72
CA GLY A 236 20.35 -10.85 18.94
C GLY A 236 21.63 -11.67 18.80
N THR A 237 21.77 -12.47 17.74
CA THR A 237 23.02 -13.15 17.40
C THR A 237 23.95 -12.18 16.68
N GLY A 238 25.22 -12.15 17.06
CA GLY A 238 26.26 -11.42 16.33
C GLY A 238 26.94 -12.32 15.30
N TYR A 239 27.39 -11.74 14.20
CA TYR A 239 28.02 -12.47 13.10
C TYR A 239 29.28 -11.78 12.62
N TRP A 240 30.26 -12.57 12.21
CA TRP A 240 31.26 -12.10 11.25
C TRP A 240 30.68 -12.16 9.84
N LEU A 241 30.86 -11.08 9.09
CA LEU A 241 30.46 -11.00 7.69
C LEU A 241 31.54 -10.25 6.90
N ARG A 242 31.84 -10.70 5.68
CA ARG A 242 32.90 -10.11 4.86
C ARG A 242 32.37 -9.36 3.65
N PHE A 243 32.97 -8.22 3.35
CA PHE A 243 32.68 -7.40 2.17
C PHE A 243 33.93 -7.21 1.30
N GLU A 244 33.75 -7.15 -0.02
CA GLU A 244 34.83 -6.86 -0.98
C GLU A 244 35.16 -5.37 -1.08
N GLU A 245 34.19 -4.51 -0.76
CA GLU A 245 34.31 -3.06 -0.81
C GLU A 245 33.59 -2.46 0.40
N ALA A 246 34.01 -1.25 0.80
CA ALA A 246 33.27 -0.49 1.80
C ALA A 246 32.00 0.12 1.18
N GLY A 247 30.94 0.23 1.96
CA GLY A 247 29.64 0.73 1.50
C GLY A 247 28.65 0.88 2.63
N SER A 248 27.36 0.81 2.30
CA SER A 248 26.29 0.79 3.29
C SER A 248 25.15 -0.12 2.86
N THR A 249 24.34 -0.55 3.83
CA THR A 249 23.13 -1.33 3.63
C THR A 249 22.03 -0.73 4.48
N THR A 250 20.85 -0.51 3.89
CA THR A 250 19.65 -0.12 4.64
C THR A 250 18.85 -1.37 4.96
N ILE A 251 18.64 -1.64 6.24
CA ILE A 251 17.83 -2.78 6.72
C ILE A 251 16.50 -2.25 7.20
N THR A 252 15.42 -2.62 6.51
CA THR A 252 14.04 -2.23 6.86
C THR A 252 13.30 -3.40 7.48
N GLY A 253 12.66 -3.17 8.62
CA GLY A 253 11.98 -4.24 9.34
C GLY A 253 11.08 -3.77 10.47
N THR A 254 10.59 -4.72 11.25
CA THR A 254 9.86 -4.44 12.49
C THR A 254 10.82 -4.14 13.63
N PRO A 255 10.62 -3.03 14.38
CA PRO A 255 11.46 -2.68 15.51
C PRO A 255 11.38 -3.73 16.61
N ILE A 256 12.53 -4.07 17.16
CA ILE A 256 12.74 -4.94 18.32
C ILE A 256 12.87 -4.02 19.53
N ASN A 257 11.83 -3.97 20.36
CA ASN A 257 11.83 -3.15 21.58
C ASN A 257 12.32 -3.91 22.81
N ALA A 258 12.25 -5.23 22.78
CA ALA A 258 12.77 -6.09 23.84
C ALA A 258 13.22 -7.42 23.24
N LEU A 259 14.35 -7.95 23.71
CA LEU A 259 14.87 -9.23 23.26
C LEU A 259 15.63 -9.93 24.39
N THR A 260 15.20 -11.15 24.72
CA THR A 260 15.90 -12.02 25.68
C THR A 260 16.88 -12.92 24.93
N LEU A 261 18.13 -12.93 25.39
CA LEU A 261 19.23 -13.72 24.83
C LEU A 261 19.71 -14.74 25.85
N SER A 262 19.84 -15.99 25.42
CA SER A 262 20.50 -17.04 26.21
C SER A 262 21.98 -17.07 25.90
N LEU A 263 22.80 -16.74 26.89
CA LEU A 263 24.25 -16.71 26.78
C LEU A 263 24.87 -17.98 27.36
N ASN A 264 25.98 -18.40 26.76
CA ASN A 264 26.86 -19.43 27.31
C ASN A 264 27.82 -18.81 28.34
N ALA A 265 28.49 -19.65 29.13
CA ALA A 265 29.67 -19.21 29.88
C ALA A 265 30.80 -18.78 28.93
N ASP A 266 31.70 -17.91 29.40
CA ASP A 266 32.79 -17.33 28.59
C ASP A 266 32.28 -16.39 27.47
N TRP A 267 32.86 -16.46 26.28
CA TRP A 267 32.66 -15.46 25.23
C TRP A 267 31.42 -15.77 24.39
N ASN A 268 30.58 -14.75 24.22
CA ASN A 268 29.38 -14.78 23.39
C ASN A 268 29.49 -13.68 22.33
N LEU A 269 29.00 -13.99 21.12
CA LEU A 269 28.91 -13.03 20.03
C LEU A 269 27.45 -12.65 19.83
N ILE A 270 27.10 -11.43 20.23
CA ILE A 270 25.72 -10.92 20.25
C ILE A 270 25.57 -9.69 19.36
N SER A 271 24.34 -9.24 19.14
CA SER A 271 24.05 -7.98 18.44
C SER A 271 23.00 -7.13 19.16
N GLY A 272 23.00 -5.83 18.84
CA GLY A 272 22.01 -4.88 19.35
C GLY A 272 20.62 -5.03 18.74
N ILE A 273 19.64 -4.40 19.37
CA ILE A 273 18.24 -4.30 18.89
C ILE A 273 18.07 -3.03 18.02
N THR A 274 16.84 -2.51 17.88
CA THR A 274 16.55 -1.38 16.99
C THR A 274 17.10 -0.04 17.46
N GLU A 275 17.14 0.16 18.77
CA GLU A 275 17.71 1.35 19.39
C GLU A 275 19.01 0.98 20.11
N ALA A 276 19.88 1.98 20.31
CA ALA A 276 21.11 1.78 21.06
C ALA A 276 20.79 1.40 22.52
N VAL A 277 21.45 0.35 23.02
CA VAL A 277 21.28 -0.14 24.38
C VAL A 277 22.59 0.00 25.14
N SER A 278 22.58 0.71 26.27
CA SER A 278 23.73 0.72 27.17
C SER A 278 23.89 -0.63 27.85
N VAL A 279 25.12 -1.12 27.98
CA VAL A 279 25.44 -2.37 28.70
C VAL A 279 24.98 -2.32 30.16
N TYR A 280 24.88 -1.12 30.75
CA TYR A 280 24.41 -0.91 32.12
C TYR A 280 22.88 -0.92 32.25
N ALA A 281 22.15 -0.84 31.14
CA ALA A 281 20.68 -0.90 31.09
C ALA A 281 20.15 -2.30 30.78
N ILE A 282 21.05 -3.26 30.50
CA ILE A 282 20.68 -4.66 30.26
C ILE A 282 20.10 -5.26 31.54
N ASP A 283 18.95 -5.91 31.43
CA ASP A 283 18.39 -6.70 32.53
C ASP A 283 19.14 -8.03 32.62
N ASP A 284 20.00 -8.15 33.64
CA ASP A 284 20.82 -9.30 33.97
C ASP A 284 20.51 -9.74 35.42
N PRO A 285 19.42 -10.50 35.63
CA PRO A 285 18.92 -10.83 36.97
C PRO A 285 19.88 -11.70 37.79
N ASP A 286 20.70 -12.49 37.11
CA ASP A 286 21.68 -13.38 37.72
C ASP A 286 23.08 -12.75 37.84
N GLY A 287 23.29 -11.56 37.24
CA GLY A 287 24.55 -10.84 37.28
C GLY A 287 25.68 -11.59 36.57
N ILE A 288 25.37 -12.27 35.46
CA ILE A 288 26.33 -13.11 34.73
C ILE A 288 27.32 -12.32 33.89
N ILE A 289 26.99 -11.08 33.49
CA ILE A 289 27.86 -10.25 32.64
C ILE A 289 29.12 -9.83 33.40
N ILE A 290 30.28 -10.03 32.77
CA ILE A 290 31.55 -9.53 33.30
C ILE A 290 31.74 -8.08 32.83
N GLU A 291 31.85 -7.15 33.78
CA GLU A 291 32.07 -5.73 33.49
C GLU A 291 33.29 -5.49 32.58
N ASN A 292 33.21 -4.47 31.72
CA ASN A 292 34.28 -4.08 30.78
C ASN A 292 34.68 -5.17 29.78
N THR A 293 33.74 -6.06 29.43
CA THR A 293 33.97 -7.12 28.44
C THR A 293 33.18 -6.96 27.15
N LEU A 294 32.47 -5.84 26.97
CA LEU A 294 31.80 -5.53 25.72
C LEU A 294 32.82 -4.94 24.72
N PHE A 295 33.07 -5.69 23.64
CA PHE A 295 34.03 -5.31 22.59
C PHE A 295 33.37 -5.26 21.22
N GLY A 296 33.49 -4.11 20.56
CA GLY A 296 33.17 -3.95 19.14
C GLY A 296 34.40 -4.17 18.26
N PHE A 297 34.21 -4.16 16.94
CA PHE A 297 35.29 -4.31 15.97
C PHE A 297 35.12 -3.36 14.78
N THR A 298 36.21 -2.68 14.40
CA THR A 298 36.32 -1.92 13.14
C THR A 298 37.55 -2.41 12.36
N ASP A 299 38.73 -1.88 12.65
CA ASP A 299 40.02 -2.45 12.21
C ASP A 299 40.72 -3.22 13.34
N ALA A 300 40.34 -2.92 14.58
CA ALA A 300 40.81 -3.55 15.80
C ALA A 300 39.66 -3.61 16.81
N TYR A 301 39.81 -4.47 17.82
CA TYR A 301 38.89 -4.51 18.94
C TYR A 301 38.97 -3.23 19.76
N PHE A 302 37.82 -2.73 20.16
CA PHE A 302 37.69 -1.59 21.08
C PHE A 302 36.64 -1.89 22.14
N VAL A 303 36.86 -1.37 23.35
CA VAL A 303 35.85 -1.46 24.43
C VAL A 303 34.76 -0.44 24.14
N THR A 304 33.50 -0.83 24.36
CA THR A 304 32.34 0.05 24.27
C THR A 304 31.41 -0.21 25.45
N GLU A 305 30.51 0.73 25.72
CA GLU A 305 29.47 0.63 26.75
C GLU A 305 28.07 0.62 26.14
N GLU A 306 27.98 0.61 24.81
CA GLU A 306 26.73 0.67 24.05
C GLU A 306 26.73 -0.40 22.94
N LEU A 307 25.59 -1.05 22.78
CA LEU A 307 25.25 -1.88 21.64
C LEU A 307 24.49 -1.01 20.63
N LEU A 308 25.12 -0.68 19.51
CA LEU A 308 24.47 0.05 18.43
C LEU A 308 23.66 -0.91 17.53
N PRO A 309 22.58 -0.41 16.90
CA PRO A 309 21.81 -1.21 15.95
C PRO A 309 22.67 -1.75 14.80
N ALA A 310 22.40 -3.00 14.42
CA ALA A 310 23.05 -3.73 13.33
C ALA A 310 24.54 -4.08 13.51
N GLU A 311 25.14 -3.70 14.63
CA GLU A 311 26.52 -4.05 14.96
C GLU A 311 26.58 -5.31 15.84
N GLY A 312 27.64 -6.09 15.65
CA GLY A 312 27.95 -7.25 16.49
C GLY A 312 28.99 -6.92 17.57
N TYR A 313 28.88 -7.57 18.72
CA TYR A 313 29.74 -7.34 19.88
C TYR A 313 30.10 -8.66 20.56
N TRP A 314 31.35 -8.73 21.02
CA TRP A 314 31.76 -9.76 21.96
C TRP A 314 31.42 -9.31 23.38
N ILE A 315 30.85 -10.22 24.16
CA ILE A 315 30.62 -10.04 25.59
C ILE A 315 31.03 -11.31 26.34
N ARG A 316 31.52 -11.17 27.57
CA ARG A 316 31.92 -12.32 28.38
C ARG A 316 31.05 -12.47 29.62
N THR A 317 30.70 -13.70 29.95
CA THR A 317 29.88 -14.05 31.12
C THR A 317 30.61 -15.03 32.05
N PHE A 318 30.20 -15.08 33.32
CA PHE A 318 30.72 -16.04 34.31
C PHE A 318 30.17 -17.45 34.10
N GLU A 319 28.90 -17.55 33.74
CA GLU A 319 28.17 -18.78 33.52
C GLU A 319 27.09 -18.59 32.45
N ALA A 320 26.42 -19.68 32.06
CA ALA A 320 25.30 -19.58 31.14
C ALA A 320 24.07 -19.01 31.84
N GLY A 321 23.29 -18.19 31.14
CA GLY A 321 22.07 -17.59 31.66
C GLY A 321 21.45 -16.62 30.66
N ASP A 322 20.34 -16.01 31.05
CA ASP A 322 19.56 -15.14 30.16
C ASP A 322 19.76 -13.67 30.53
N ILE A 323 19.86 -12.83 29.51
CA ILE A 323 19.83 -11.36 29.64
C ILE A 323 18.73 -10.79 28.77
N THR A 324 18.16 -9.65 29.13
CA THR A 324 17.16 -8.96 28.30
C THR A 324 17.63 -7.57 27.91
N LEU A 325 17.67 -7.33 26.59
CA LEU A 325 17.85 -6.01 26.00
C LEU A 325 16.48 -5.34 25.89
N THR A 326 16.35 -4.07 26.28
CA THR A 326 15.13 -3.28 26.11
C THR A 326 15.45 -1.89 25.60
N SER A 327 14.66 -1.39 24.66
CA SER A 327 14.73 0.01 24.24
C SER A 327 14.15 0.91 25.33
N ASP A 328 14.83 2.02 25.62
CA ASP A 328 14.30 3.05 26.50
C ASP A 328 13.19 3.81 25.75
N ALA A 329 11.94 3.37 25.91
CA ALA A 329 10.74 4.06 25.38
C ALA A 329 10.58 5.53 25.86
N THR A 330 11.52 6.04 26.65
CA THR A 330 11.56 7.40 27.22
C THR A 330 12.37 8.41 26.42
N ALA A 331 13.02 8.03 25.31
CA ALA A 331 13.68 8.98 24.41
C ALA A 331 12.83 9.25 23.15
N ARG A 332 11.57 9.67 23.35
CA ARG A 332 10.75 10.32 22.30
C ARG A 332 10.86 11.83 22.37
#